data_AF-A0A382M2F9-F1
#
_entry.id   AF-A0A382M2F9-F1
#
_cell.length_a   1.000
_cell.length_b   1.000
_cell.length_c   1.000
_cell.angle_alpha   90.00
_cell.angle_beta   90.00
_cell.angle_gamma   90.00
#
_symmetry.space_group_name_H-M   'P 1'
#
loop_
_entity.id
_entity.type
_entity.pdbx_description
1 polymer ?
#
loop_
_entity_poly.entity_id
_entity_poly.type
_entity_poly.pdbx_seq_one_letter_code
_entity_poly.pdbx_strand_id
1 'polypeptide(L)'
;MKLTVPFYLNKAGAGFPSPATDYIEEDIDLNIHLIKNVPATFVIRVQGKSMTDVGIYDGDLLVVDKSLKPKNFSTVVANVHDELVVKNFVKTKDEQFLTSGSKKIEDKIIINNESDIFIWGVVTYVIHSVY
;
A
#
# COMPACT_ATOMS: atom_id res chain seq x y z
N MET A 1 -21.88 8.73 9.68
CA MET A 1 -22.77 7.70 9.12
C MET A 1 -21.88 6.52 8.77
N LYS A 2 -22.16 5.31 9.29
CA LYS A 2 -21.43 4.11 8.86
C LYS A 2 -21.93 3.74 7.46
N LEU A 3 -21.01 3.50 6.54
CA LEU A 3 -21.34 2.97 5.21
C LEU A 3 -20.94 1.50 5.23
N THR A 4 -21.92 0.64 5.45
CA THR A 4 -21.71 -0.81 5.47
C THR A 4 -22.12 -1.44 4.15
N VAL A 5 -21.44 -2.52 3.80
CA VAL A 5 -21.83 -3.44 2.72
C VAL A 5 -21.84 -4.86 3.26
N PRO A 6 -22.62 -5.77 2.67
CA PRO A 6 -22.59 -7.18 3.05
C PRO A 6 -21.18 -7.77 2.87
N PHE A 7 -20.67 -8.41 3.91
CA PHE A 7 -19.42 -9.17 3.94
C PHE A 7 -19.73 -10.66 4.04
N TYR A 8 -19.48 -11.36 2.94
CA TYR A 8 -19.64 -12.80 2.88
C TYR A 8 -18.42 -13.47 3.52
N LEU A 9 -18.61 -14.04 4.71
CA LEU A 9 -17.58 -14.78 5.45
C LEU A 9 -17.11 -16.04 4.71
N ASN A 10 -17.95 -16.57 3.81
CA ASN A 10 -17.57 -17.65 2.93
C ASN A 10 -16.43 -17.17 2.02
N LYS A 11 -15.23 -17.72 2.25
CA LYS A 11 -14.10 -17.52 1.34
C LYS A 11 -14.51 -18.03 -0.02
N ALA A 12 -14.68 -17.11 -0.98
CA ALA A 12 -14.73 -17.48 -2.38
C ALA A 12 -13.37 -18.08 -2.72
N GLY A 13 -13.28 -19.41 -2.67
CA GLY A 13 -12.11 -20.09 -3.22
C GLY A 13 -12.04 -19.75 -4.70
N ALA A 14 -10.86 -19.44 -5.21
CA ALA A 14 -10.63 -19.32 -6.66
C ALA A 14 -10.78 -20.69 -7.41
N GLY A 15 -11.44 -21.68 -6.80
CA GLY A 15 -11.56 -23.08 -7.22
C GLY A 15 -12.99 -23.62 -7.08
N PHE A 16 -13.16 -24.94 -6.94
CA PHE A 16 -14.47 -25.61 -6.98
C PHE A 16 -15.35 -25.23 -5.78
N PRO A 17 -16.63 -24.82 -5.98
CA PRO A 17 -17.50 -24.43 -4.88
C PRO A 17 -17.93 -25.65 -4.06
N SER A 18 -17.79 -25.56 -2.74
CA SER A 18 -18.32 -26.58 -1.81
C SER A 18 -19.80 -26.26 -1.50
N PRO A 19 -20.74 -27.23 -1.61
CA PRO A 19 -22.18 -26.96 -1.53
C PRO A 19 -22.73 -26.68 -0.11
N ALA A 20 -21.93 -26.89 0.92
CA ALA A 20 -22.40 -26.91 2.30
C ALA A 20 -21.72 -25.79 3.09
N THR A 21 -22.32 -24.60 3.18
CA THR A 21 -22.00 -23.67 4.27
C THR A 21 -23.15 -22.71 4.52
N ASP A 22 -23.66 -22.76 5.75
CA ASP A 22 -24.69 -21.88 6.30
C ASP A 22 -24.29 -20.40 6.14
N TYR A 23 -25.24 -19.59 5.68
CA TYR A 23 -25.08 -18.17 5.41
C TYR A 23 -24.91 -17.41 6.74
N ILE A 24 -23.72 -16.86 6.98
CA ILE A 24 -23.53 -15.77 7.93
C ILE A 24 -23.11 -14.54 7.13
N GLU A 25 -24.04 -13.60 6.98
CA GLU A 25 -23.77 -12.27 6.46
C GLU A 25 -23.39 -11.38 7.65
N GLU A 26 -22.16 -10.86 7.65
CA GLU A 26 -21.79 -9.74 8.53
C GLU A 26 -21.70 -8.48 7.68
N ASP A 27 -22.06 -7.33 8.23
CA ASP A 27 -21.85 -6.05 7.54
C ASP A 27 -20.42 -5.55 7.79
N ILE A 28 -19.73 -5.07 6.75
CA ILE A 28 -18.41 -4.45 6.87
C ILE A 28 -18.44 -2.96 6.53
N ASP A 29 -17.82 -2.15 7.38
CA ASP A 29 -17.44 -0.77 7.06
C ASP A 29 -15.97 -0.74 6.66
N LEU A 30 -15.70 -0.47 5.38
CA LEU A 30 -14.33 -0.47 4.86
C LEU A 30 -13.46 0.62 5.48
N ASN A 31 -14.03 1.72 5.98
CA ASN A 31 -13.23 2.74 6.66
C ASN A 31 -12.66 2.17 7.95
N ILE A 32 -13.50 1.53 8.77
CA ILE A 32 -13.07 0.91 10.04
C ILE A 32 -12.10 -0.24 9.77
N HIS A 33 -12.33 -1.00 8.69
CA HIS A 33 -11.50 -2.15 8.35
C HIS A 33 -10.09 -1.75 7.86
N LEU A 34 -10.01 -0.73 7.00
CA LEU A 34 -8.76 -0.32 6.34
C LEU A 34 -7.98 0.75 7.13
N ILE A 35 -8.67 1.58 7.93
CA ILE A 35 -8.09 2.75 8.60
C ILE A 35 -7.99 2.51 10.10
N LYS A 36 -6.76 2.25 10.57
CA LYS A 36 -6.48 2.07 12.01
C LYS A 36 -6.30 3.38 12.77
N ASN A 37 -5.74 4.40 12.11
CA ASN A 37 -5.42 5.69 12.72
C ASN A 37 -5.89 6.84 11.83
N VAL A 38 -7.16 7.24 11.97
CA VAL A 38 -7.81 8.24 11.10
C VAL A 38 -7.03 9.55 10.97
N PRO A 39 -6.55 10.20 12.05
CA PRO A 39 -5.78 11.45 11.94
C PRO A 39 -4.46 11.33 11.18
N ALA A 40 -3.89 10.13 11.09
CA ALA A 40 -2.62 9.87 10.42
C ALA A 40 -2.78 9.15 9.08
N THR A 41 -4.01 8.87 8.63
CA THR A 41 -4.27 8.11 7.42
C THR A 41 -4.77 8.99 6.30
N PHE A 42 -4.23 8.79 5.09
CA PHE A 42 -4.74 9.41 3.87
C PHE A 42 -4.78 8.40 2.73
N VAL A 43 -5.53 8.70 1.68
CA VAL A 43 -5.60 7.90 0.47
C VAL A 43 -4.99 8.69 -0.69
N ILE A 44 -4.14 8.04 -1.49
CA ILE A 44 -3.53 8.65 -2.68
C ILE A 44 -3.70 7.73 -3.89
N ARG A 45 -3.83 8.33 -5.08
CA ARG A 45 -3.90 7.59 -6.34
C ARG A 45 -2.50 7.43 -6.93
N VAL A 46 -2.18 6.23 -7.36
CA VAL A 46 -0.93 5.93 -8.07
C VAL A 46 -0.98 6.52 -9.47
N GLN A 47 0.11 7.13 -9.88
CA GLN A 47 0.35 7.56 -11.25
C GLN A 47 1.66 6.93 -11.75
N GLY A 48 1.61 6.32 -12.92
CA GLY A 48 2.73 5.66 -13.57
C GLY A 48 2.85 4.16 -13.27
N LYS A 49 3.87 3.54 -13.87
CA LYS A 49 4.02 2.07 -13.95
C LYS A 49 5.28 1.55 -13.25
N SER A 50 5.98 2.37 -12.47
CA SER A 50 7.26 1.96 -11.88
C SER A 50 7.10 0.80 -10.91
N MET A 51 5.98 0.73 -10.20
CA MET A 51 5.72 -0.27 -9.15
C MET A 51 5.00 -1.54 -9.67
N THR A 52 4.89 -1.73 -10.99
CA THR A 52 4.16 -2.87 -11.58
C THR A 52 4.78 -4.21 -11.21
N ASP A 53 6.11 -4.29 -11.07
CA ASP A 53 6.82 -5.53 -10.68
C ASP A 53 6.45 -6.01 -9.26
N VAL A 54 5.87 -5.14 -8.43
CA VAL A 54 5.41 -5.46 -7.08
C VAL A 54 3.88 -5.42 -6.94
N GLY A 55 3.17 -5.46 -8.07
CA GLY A 55 1.73 -5.58 -8.12
C GLY A 55 0.96 -4.29 -7.80
N ILE A 56 1.60 -3.13 -7.92
CA ILE A 56 0.95 -1.83 -7.81
C ILE A 56 0.89 -1.20 -9.20
N TYR A 57 -0.31 -0.87 -9.64
CA TYR A 57 -0.60 -0.45 -11.00
C TYR A 57 -1.01 1.02 -11.06
N ASP A 58 -0.89 1.59 -12.26
CA ASP A 58 -1.39 2.94 -12.55
C ASP A 58 -2.89 3.02 -12.23
N GLY A 59 -3.30 4.05 -11.49
CA GLY A 59 -4.69 4.25 -11.08
C GLY A 59 -5.09 3.60 -9.75
N ASP A 60 -4.26 2.73 -9.16
CA ASP A 60 -4.52 2.12 -7.85
C ASP A 60 -4.70 3.18 -6.76
N LEU A 61 -5.52 2.86 -5.75
CA LEU A 61 -5.63 3.68 -4.54
C LEU A 61 -4.81 3.06 -3.42
N LEU A 62 -3.96 3.86 -2.79
CA LEU A 62 -3.13 3.46 -1.66
C LEU A 62 -3.70 4.04 -0.38
N VAL A 63 -3.93 3.21 0.63
CA VAL A 63 -4.18 3.65 2.00
C VAL A 63 -2.82 3.81 2.68
N VAL A 64 -2.52 5.02 3.16
CA VAL A 64 -1.21 5.40 3.69
C VAL A 64 -1.33 5.88 5.12
N ASP A 65 -0.54 5.32 6.02
CA ASP A 65 -0.48 5.70 7.44
C ASP A 65 0.86 6.38 7.77
N LYS A 66 0.78 7.65 8.19
CA LYS A 66 1.92 8.51 8.55
C LYS A 66 2.50 8.21 9.92
N SER A 67 1.75 7.51 10.78
CA SER A 67 2.18 7.19 12.14
C SER A 67 3.11 5.97 12.21
N LEU A 68 3.15 5.17 11.14
CA LEU A 68 3.98 3.98 11.06
C LEU A 68 5.42 4.31 10.67
N LYS A 69 6.36 3.63 11.33
CA LYS A 69 7.76 3.60 10.90
C LYS A 69 7.93 2.50 9.84
N PRO A 70 8.52 2.81 8.67
CA PRO A 70 8.71 1.83 7.62
C PRO A 70 9.66 0.72 8.07
N LYS A 71 9.25 -0.53 7.84
CA LYS A 71 10.13 -1.70 7.99
C LYS A 71 10.82 -1.98 6.66
N ASN A 72 11.89 -2.77 6.71
CA ASN A 72 12.55 -3.20 5.48
C ASN A 72 11.54 -3.86 4.52
N PHE A 73 11.60 -3.48 3.24
CA PHE A 73 10.67 -3.84 2.16
C PHE A 73 9.22 -3.32 2.30
N SER A 74 8.96 -2.37 3.20
CA SER A 74 7.65 -1.72 3.23
C SER A 74 7.47 -0.85 1.99
N THR A 75 6.30 -0.90 1.37
CA THR A 75 5.90 0.12 0.39
C THR A 75 5.59 1.41 1.13
N VAL A 76 6.16 2.51 0.64
CA VAL A 76 6.06 3.84 1.24
C VAL A 76 5.68 4.86 0.18
N VAL A 77 5.03 5.92 0.64
CA VAL A 77 5.01 7.20 -0.08
C VAL A 77 6.15 8.03 0.48
N ALA A 78 7.06 8.45 -0.39
CA ALA A 78 8.17 9.32 -0.04
C ALA A 78 8.06 10.63 -0.82
N ASN A 79 8.49 11.72 -0.20
CA ASN A 79 8.79 12.95 -0.90
C ASN A 79 10.25 12.87 -1.36
N VAL A 80 10.49 13.11 -2.65
CA VAL A 80 11.81 13.18 -3.27
C VAL A 80 11.83 14.48 -4.08
N HIS A 81 12.56 15.49 -3.60
CA HIS A 81 12.65 16.80 -4.27
C HIS A 81 11.28 17.43 -4.55
N ASP A 82 10.43 17.51 -3.52
CA ASP A 82 9.05 18.04 -3.57
C ASP A 82 8.04 17.20 -4.37
N GLU A 83 8.46 16.08 -4.96
CA GLU A 83 7.58 15.15 -5.66
C GLU A 83 7.25 13.92 -4.81
N LEU A 84 5.97 13.50 -4.83
CA LEU A 84 5.55 12.28 -4.15
C LEU A 84 5.78 11.07 -5.06
N VAL A 85 6.55 10.11 -4.54
CA VAL A 85 6.82 8.85 -5.22
C VAL A 85 6.39 7.66 -4.36
N VAL A 86 5.92 6.61 -5.02
CA VAL A 86 5.65 5.31 -4.39
C VAL A 86 6.86 4.42 -4.66
N LYS A 87 7.44 3.89 -3.59
CA LYS A 87 8.63 3.02 -3.62
C LYS A 87 8.61 2.03 -2.46
N ASN A 88 9.41 0.98 -2.57
CA ASN A 88 9.76 0.13 -1.45
C ASN A 88 10.97 0.71 -0.72
N PHE A 89 10.85 0.81 0.60
CA PHE A 89 11.93 1.19 1.49
C PHE A 89 12.83 0.00 1.76
N VAL A 90 14.15 0.17 1.54
CA VAL A 90 15.15 -0.83 1.87
C VAL A 90 16.18 -0.22 2.81
N LYS A 91 16.50 -0.96 3.87
CA LYS A 91 17.54 -0.60 4.84
C LYS A 91 18.50 -1.77 5.02
N THR A 92 19.76 -1.53 4.71
CA THR A 92 20.88 -2.45 4.97
C THR A 92 21.66 -1.97 6.20
N LYS A 93 22.80 -2.60 6.50
CA LYS A 93 23.70 -2.14 7.56
C LYS A 93 24.33 -0.79 7.24
N ASP A 94 24.60 -0.55 5.95
CA ASP A 94 25.45 0.55 5.50
C ASP A 94 24.62 1.70 4.89
N GLU A 95 23.41 1.42 4.41
CA GLU A 95 22.63 2.41 3.65
C GLU A 95 21.11 2.23 3.78
N GLN A 96 20.39 3.30 3.41
CA GLN A 96 18.95 3.32 3.22
C GLN A 96 18.65 3.82 1.81
N PHE A 97 17.70 3.17 1.14
CA PHE A 97 17.32 3.55 -0.21
C PHE A 97 15.87 3.19 -0.53
N LEU A 98 15.35 3.80 -1.58
CA LEU A 98 14.06 3.51 -2.18
C LEU A 98 14.27 2.78 -3.51
N THR A 99 13.37 1.86 -3.85
CA THR A 99 13.38 1.14 -5.13
C THR A 99 11.96 0.80 -5.56
N SER A 100 11.72 0.63 -6.86
CA SER A 100 10.44 0.13 -7.36
C SER A 100 10.32 -1.40 -7.36
N GLY A 101 11.29 -2.10 -6.76
CA GLY A 101 11.33 -3.57 -6.69
C GLY A 101 12.04 -4.22 -7.88
N SER A 102 12.47 -3.42 -8.86
CA SER A 102 13.29 -3.91 -9.96
C SER A 102 14.73 -4.18 -9.47
N LYS A 103 15.43 -5.15 -10.08
CA LYS A 103 16.85 -5.41 -9.78
C LYS A 103 17.80 -4.36 -10.39
N LYS A 104 17.28 -3.32 -11.04
CA LYS A 104 18.08 -2.34 -11.76
C LYS A 104 18.66 -1.32 -10.79
N ILE A 105 19.96 -1.05 -10.91
CA ILE A 105 20.65 -0.04 -10.08
C ILE A 105 20.05 1.36 -10.29
N GLU A 106 19.60 1.66 -11.51
CA GLU A 106 18.99 2.95 -11.89
C GLU A 106 17.70 3.27 -11.12
N ASP A 107 17.03 2.25 -10.57
CA ASP A 107 15.80 2.36 -9.80
C ASP A 107 16.06 2.68 -8.32
N LYS A 108 17.33 2.73 -7.92
CA LYS A 108 17.75 2.96 -6.54
C LYS A 108 17.88 4.46 -6.27
N ILE A 109 17.06 4.97 -5.36
CA ILE A 109 17.17 6.34 -4.84
C ILE A 109 17.77 6.26 -3.44
N ILE A 110 19.02 6.69 -3.27
CA ILE A 110 19.72 6.65 -1.98
C ILE A 110 19.16 7.75 -1.08
N ILE A 111 18.76 7.37 0.14
CA ILE A 111 18.35 8.32 1.17
C ILE A 111 19.62 8.73 1.93
N ASN A 112 20.07 9.97 1.74
CA ASN A 112 21.18 10.54 2.48
C ASN A 112 20.73 11.75 3.30
N ASN A 113 21.52 12.16 4.29
CA ASN A 113 21.15 13.25 5.22
C ASN A 113 21.17 14.65 4.56
N GLU A 114 21.71 14.78 3.35
CA GLU A 114 21.84 16.05 2.62
C GLU A 114 20.75 16.23 1.57
N SER A 115 20.05 15.14 1.22
CA SER A 115 18.97 15.11 0.25
C SER A 115 17.63 15.44 0.90
N ASP A 116 16.83 16.27 0.25
CA ASP A 116 15.40 16.49 0.58
C ASP A 116 14.58 15.25 0.20
N ILE A 117 14.82 14.16 0.92
CA ILE A 117 14.13 12.89 0.79
C ILE A 117 13.62 12.47 2.16
N PHE A 118 12.31 12.33 2.29
CA PHE A 118 11.70 11.87 3.53
C PHE A 118 10.49 10.99 3.26
N ILE A 119 10.28 10.03 4.15
CA ILE A 119 9.15 9.11 4.07
C ILE A 119 7.93 9.81 4.64
N TRP A 120 6.90 9.95 3.82
CA TRP A 120 5.65 10.61 4.18
C TRP A 120 4.72 9.70 4.96
N GLY A 121 4.68 8.41 4.58
CA GLY A 121 3.92 7.39 5.29
C GLY A 121 4.11 6.00 4.69
N VAL A 122 3.60 5.00 5.41
CA VAL A 122 3.67 3.58 5.02
C VAL A 122 2.36 3.19 4.36
N VAL A 123 2.43 2.53 3.21
CA VAL A 123 1.26 1.97 2.54
C VAL A 123 0.79 0.74 3.31
N THR A 124 -0.46 0.73 3.75
CA THR A 124 -1.07 -0.37 4.51
C THR A 124 -1.98 -1.23 3.64
N TYR A 125 -2.61 -0.65 2.61
CA TYR A 125 -3.45 -1.35 1.65
C TYR A 125 -3.29 -0.78 0.24
N VAL A 126 -3.40 -1.67 -0.76
CA VAL A 126 -3.52 -1.33 -2.19
C VAL A 126 -4.92 -1.76 -2.62
N ILE A 127 -5.69 -0.82 -3.17
CA ILE A 127 -7.03 -1.06 -3.69
C ILE A 127 -6.94 -0.95 -5.22
N HIS A 128 -7.04 -2.12 -5.86
CA HIS A 128 -6.90 -2.27 -7.31
C HIS A 128 -8.28 -2.51 -7.94
N SER A 129 -8.67 -1.68 -8.91
CA SER A 129 -9.87 -1.92 -9.72
C SER A 129 -9.54 -2.92 -10.82
N VAL A 130 -10.36 -3.96 -10.95
CA VAL A 130 -10.21 -5.01 -11.98
C VAL A 130 -11.30 -4.94 -13.05
N TYR A 131 -12.11 -3.90 -13.03
CA TYR A 131 -13.16 -3.60 -14.01
C TYR A 131 -12.82 -2.31 -14.76
#